data_AF-A0A7C7I4R5-F1
#
_entry.id   AF-A0A7C7I4R5-F1
#
_cell.length_a   1.000
_cell.length_b   1.000
_cell.length_c   1.000
_cell.angle_alpha   90.00
_cell.angle_beta   90.00
_cell.angle_gamma   90.00
#
_symmetry.space_group_name_H-M   'P 1'
#
loop_
_entity.id
_entity.type
_entity.pdbx_description
1 polymer ?
#
loop_
_entity_poly.entity_id
_entity_poly.type
_entity_poly.pdbx_seq_one_letter_code
_entity_poly.pdbx_strand_id
1 'polypeptide(L)'
;MKDVSGRTIKTRGPSTLRIVSVILGVLVTTIPFHLFARLTADQSTTLAILFSSLAGVIAAFLIATIVEWTVHRFAMHKSKRLPLFRIATELHHKAHHWVHHTPTRYVNPEAAINRPSVFAIDKTELCQTTLTRILTTASHAAFYTLLTAPIILIVWVVTANIWFIASMVVSAAVFIYLFIRVHDAVHHPGVSWLERFKWFWFLDRHHYIHHIDNDANTNFLLPLGDLLMGTLRLELTVEEQEKWPHYTEARRLSD
;
A
#
# COMPACT_ATOMS: atom_id res chain seq x y z
N MET A 1 -17.19 -7.39 -23.76
CA MET A 1 -16.99 -8.48 -24.74
C MET A 1 -16.57 -9.72 -23.96
N LYS A 2 -17.43 -10.75 -23.90
CA LYS A 2 -17.09 -12.07 -23.36
C LYS A 2 -16.23 -12.79 -24.40
N ASP A 3 -15.11 -13.39 -23.99
CA ASP A 3 -14.47 -14.45 -24.79
C ASP A 3 -15.20 -15.76 -24.51
N VAL A 4 -15.32 -16.60 -25.53
CA VAL A 4 -16.18 -17.79 -25.66
C VAL A 4 -15.80 -18.91 -24.66
N SER A 5 -14.83 -18.70 -23.77
CA SER A 5 -14.27 -19.73 -22.90
C SER A 5 -14.69 -19.67 -21.41
N GLY A 6 -15.56 -18.74 -21.00
CA GLY A 6 -15.98 -18.63 -19.59
C GLY A 6 -14.83 -18.35 -18.59
N ARG A 7 -13.74 -17.71 -19.06
CA ARG A 7 -12.62 -17.31 -18.19
C ARG A 7 -12.94 -15.99 -17.51
N THR A 8 -12.83 -15.96 -16.19
CA THR A 8 -12.79 -14.74 -15.37
C THR A 8 -11.83 -13.73 -16.00
N ILE A 9 -12.34 -12.56 -16.39
CA ILE A 9 -11.53 -11.44 -16.90
C ILE A 9 -10.72 -10.88 -15.72
N LYS A 10 -9.58 -11.52 -15.41
CA LYS A 10 -8.57 -10.93 -14.53
C LYS A 10 -7.99 -9.70 -15.19
N THR A 11 -7.74 -8.65 -14.42
CA THR A 11 -7.02 -7.46 -14.89
C THR A 11 -5.71 -7.91 -15.51
N ARG A 12 -5.52 -7.58 -16.81
CA ARG A 12 -4.21 -7.76 -17.43
C ARG A 12 -3.27 -6.77 -16.73
N GLY A 13 -2.30 -7.31 -15.99
CA GLY A 13 -1.26 -6.49 -15.38
C GLY A 13 -0.53 -5.61 -16.40
N PRO A 14 0.18 -4.56 -15.95
CA PRO A 14 0.90 -3.68 -16.86
C PRO A 14 1.94 -4.45 -17.67
N SER A 15 2.16 -4.00 -18.90
CA SER A 15 3.30 -4.46 -19.70
C SER A 15 4.62 -4.04 -19.03
N THR A 16 5.67 -4.80 -19.25
CA THR A 16 7.02 -4.45 -18.77
C THR A 16 7.43 -3.05 -19.20
N LEU A 17 7.12 -2.67 -20.46
CA LEU A 17 7.38 -1.34 -20.97
C LEU A 17 6.68 -0.26 -20.12
N ARG A 18 5.39 -0.45 -19.77
CA ARG A 18 4.66 0.50 -18.93
C ARG A 18 5.28 0.62 -17.54
N ILE A 19 5.64 -0.49 -16.90
CA ILE A 19 6.30 -0.49 -15.60
C ILE A 19 7.58 0.34 -15.64
N VAL A 20 8.46 0.04 -16.61
CA VAL A 20 9.74 0.75 -16.77
C VAL A 20 9.51 2.23 -17.05
N SER A 21 8.61 2.58 -17.97
CA SER A 21 8.31 3.98 -18.31
C SER A 21 7.77 4.77 -17.12
N VAL A 22 6.90 4.17 -16.29
CA VAL A 22 6.36 4.84 -15.09
C VAL A 22 7.45 5.04 -14.05
N ILE A 23 8.28 4.03 -13.77
CA ILE A 23 9.38 4.15 -12.81
C ILE A 23 10.37 5.23 -13.26
N LEU A 24 10.80 5.20 -14.52
CA LEU A 24 11.69 6.22 -15.08
C LEU A 24 11.04 7.61 -15.06
N GLY A 25 9.76 7.69 -15.42
CA GLY A 25 9.00 8.94 -15.36
C GLY A 25 9.02 9.56 -13.96
N VAL A 26 8.70 8.77 -12.92
CA VAL A 26 8.75 9.24 -11.53
C VAL A 26 10.17 9.66 -11.13
N LEU A 27 11.19 8.87 -11.46
CA LEU A 27 12.57 9.23 -11.17
C LEU A 27 12.93 10.58 -11.80
N VAL A 28 12.64 10.76 -13.10
CA VAL A 28 12.88 12.02 -13.82
C VAL A 28 12.10 13.18 -13.22
N THR A 29 10.81 13.01 -12.92
CA THR A 29 9.97 14.04 -12.30
C THR A 29 10.52 14.47 -10.93
N THR A 30 11.20 13.59 -10.20
CA THR A 30 11.79 13.96 -8.92
C THR A 30 13.13 14.69 -9.02
N ILE A 31 13.83 14.64 -10.16
CA ILE A 31 15.18 15.25 -10.32
C ILE A 31 15.21 16.74 -9.93
N PRO A 32 14.27 17.61 -10.37
CA PRO A 32 14.28 19.02 -10.00
C PRO A 32 14.24 19.25 -8.49
N PHE A 33 13.49 18.44 -7.74
CA PHE A 33 13.42 18.53 -6.27
C PHE A 33 14.74 18.16 -5.61
N HIS A 34 15.42 17.11 -6.11
CA HIS A 34 16.73 16.69 -5.61
C HIS A 34 17.81 17.73 -5.92
N LEU A 35 17.81 18.27 -7.15
CA LEU A 35 18.75 19.34 -7.54
C LEU A 35 18.53 20.59 -6.70
N PHE A 36 17.27 21.02 -6.54
CA PHE A 36 16.94 22.14 -5.68
C PHE A 36 17.44 21.91 -4.24
N ALA A 37 17.14 20.76 -3.65
CA ALA A 37 17.59 20.41 -2.31
C ALA A 37 19.12 20.42 -2.19
N ARG A 38 19.83 19.94 -3.20
CA ARG A 38 21.30 19.98 -3.23
C ARG A 38 21.83 21.41 -3.26
N LEU A 39 21.24 22.27 -4.08
CA LEU A 39 21.65 23.68 -4.21
C LEU A 39 21.38 24.50 -2.94
N THR A 40 20.43 24.06 -2.11
CA THR A 40 20.06 24.72 -0.85
C THR A 40 20.61 24.04 0.40
N ALA A 41 21.44 22.99 0.26
CA ALA A 41 21.89 22.16 1.39
C ALA A 41 22.60 22.95 2.50
N ASP A 42 23.44 23.93 2.12
CA ASP A 42 24.21 24.75 3.06
C ASP A 42 23.46 26.02 3.49
N GLN A 43 22.21 26.20 3.05
CA GLN A 43 21.42 27.38 3.37
C GLN A 43 20.54 27.13 4.60
N SER A 44 20.57 28.08 5.53
CA SER A 44 19.76 28.05 6.76
C SER A 44 18.63 29.08 6.77
N THR A 45 18.34 29.72 5.63
CA THR A 45 17.25 30.69 5.54
C THR A 45 15.89 30.01 5.69
N THR A 46 14.91 30.69 6.29
CA THR A 46 13.55 30.16 6.48
C THR A 46 12.94 29.67 5.17
N LEU A 47 13.16 30.40 4.06
CA LEU A 47 12.67 30.01 2.74
C LEU A 47 13.34 28.74 2.23
N ALA A 48 14.66 28.60 2.38
CA ALA A 48 15.37 27.39 1.98
C ALA A 48 14.88 26.17 2.77
N ILE A 49 14.68 26.32 4.08
CA ILE A 49 14.14 25.26 4.95
C ILE A 49 12.73 24.84 4.51
N LEU A 50 11.83 25.81 4.32
CA LEU A 50 10.44 25.58 3.94
C LEU A 50 10.36 24.86 2.59
N PHE A 51 11.04 25.39 1.57
CA PHE A 51 10.98 24.81 0.22
C PHE A 51 11.69 23.45 0.13
N SER A 52 12.80 23.26 0.85
CA SER A 52 13.47 21.94 0.90
C SER A 52 12.56 20.91 1.57
N SER A 53 11.86 21.30 2.63
CA SER A 53 10.90 20.42 3.30
C SER A 53 9.72 20.07 2.39
N LEU A 54 9.14 21.05 1.71
CA LEU A 54 8.03 20.82 0.76
C LEU A 54 8.47 19.91 -0.40
N ALA A 55 9.65 20.16 -0.95
CA ALA A 55 10.23 19.33 -2.01
C ALA A 55 10.44 17.88 -1.53
N GLY A 56 10.88 17.68 -0.28
CA GLY A 56 11.03 16.36 0.32
C GLY A 56 9.70 15.62 0.51
N VAL A 57 8.64 16.31 0.95
CA VAL A 57 7.27 15.74 1.03
C VAL A 57 6.78 15.29 -0.35
N ILE A 58 6.93 16.13 -1.37
CA ILE A 58 6.48 15.82 -2.75
C ILE A 58 7.27 14.64 -3.31
N ALA A 59 8.60 14.65 -3.17
CA ALA A 59 9.44 13.54 -3.61
C ALA A 59 9.07 12.24 -2.89
N ALA A 60 8.88 12.27 -1.57
CA ALA A 60 8.45 11.11 -0.80
C ALA A 60 7.09 10.56 -1.25
N PHE A 61 6.10 11.42 -1.53
CA PHE A 61 4.79 11.00 -2.04
C PHE A 61 4.89 10.26 -3.39
N LEU A 62 5.66 10.83 -4.34
CA LEU A 62 5.83 10.23 -5.67
C LEU A 62 6.58 8.89 -5.61
N ILE A 63 7.64 8.83 -4.80
CA ILE A 63 8.42 7.60 -4.61
C ILE A 63 7.58 6.54 -3.86
N ALA A 64 6.90 6.92 -2.77
CA ALA A 64 6.08 6.01 -1.97
C ALA A 64 4.96 5.38 -2.80
N THR A 65 4.37 6.12 -3.73
CA THR A 65 3.38 5.62 -4.69
C THR A 65 3.91 4.40 -5.48
N ILE A 66 5.14 4.48 -5.99
CA ILE A 66 5.77 3.38 -6.75
C ILE A 66 6.22 2.25 -5.83
N VAL A 67 6.78 2.58 -4.67
CA VAL A 67 7.21 1.58 -3.68
C VAL A 67 6.02 0.76 -3.21
N GLU A 68 4.94 1.39 -2.80
CA GLU A 68 3.73 0.70 -2.35
C GLU A 68 3.21 -0.25 -3.44
N TRP A 69 3.03 0.24 -4.68
CA TRP A 69 2.58 -0.59 -5.80
C TRP A 69 3.49 -1.83 -5.99
N THR A 70 4.80 -1.60 -5.98
CA THR A 70 5.80 -2.65 -6.22
C THR A 70 5.80 -3.68 -5.10
N VAL A 71 5.82 -3.22 -3.85
CA VAL A 71 5.87 -4.08 -2.66
C VAL A 71 4.57 -4.89 -2.55
N HIS A 72 3.43 -4.23 -2.66
CA HIS A 72 2.15 -4.89 -2.53
C HIS A 72 1.95 -5.93 -3.66
N ARG A 73 2.19 -5.54 -4.91
CA ARG A 73 2.05 -6.46 -6.06
C ARG A 73 3.05 -7.60 -6.06
N PHE A 74 4.33 -7.32 -5.87
CA PHE A 74 5.35 -8.35 -6.07
C PHE A 74 5.74 -9.05 -4.77
N ALA A 75 5.96 -8.32 -3.69
CA ALA A 75 6.41 -8.92 -2.44
C ALA A 75 5.25 -9.55 -1.64
N MET A 76 4.05 -8.96 -1.68
CA MET A 76 2.90 -9.41 -0.88
C MET A 76 1.92 -10.30 -1.66
N HIS A 77 1.93 -10.29 -3.00
CA HIS A 77 1.02 -11.12 -3.81
C HIS A 77 1.69 -12.18 -4.69
N LYS A 78 2.91 -11.97 -5.18
CA LYS A 78 3.50 -12.82 -6.23
C LYS A 78 4.75 -13.58 -5.84
N SER A 79 5.46 -13.13 -4.81
CA SER A 79 6.80 -13.65 -4.54
C SER A 79 6.81 -14.77 -3.51
N LYS A 80 7.34 -15.92 -3.92
CA LYS A 80 7.56 -17.08 -3.05
C LYS A 80 9.04 -17.48 -2.92
N ARG A 81 9.93 -16.79 -3.63
CA ARG A 81 11.34 -17.20 -3.80
C ARG A 81 12.24 -16.72 -2.67
N LEU A 82 12.08 -15.46 -2.27
CA LEU A 82 12.87 -14.88 -1.16
C LEU A 82 12.15 -15.13 0.16
N PRO A 83 12.82 -15.62 1.22
CA PRO A 83 12.16 -15.98 2.48
C PRO A 83 11.30 -14.86 3.07
N LEU A 84 11.81 -13.62 3.08
CA LEU A 84 11.08 -12.46 3.58
C LEU A 84 9.80 -12.19 2.78
N PHE A 85 9.87 -12.26 1.45
CA PHE A 85 8.70 -12.03 0.59
C PHE A 85 7.72 -13.20 0.61
N ARG A 86 8.21 -14.43 0.83
CA ARG A 86 7.34 -15.58 1.08
C ARG A 86 6.50 -15.37 2.33
N ILE A 87 7.10 -14.92 3.43
CA ILE A 87 6.37 -14.59 4.67
C ILE A 87 5.34 -13.49 4.40
N ALA A 88 5.73 -12.40 3.73
CA ALA A 88 4.81 -11.33 3.37
C ALA A 88 3.65 -11.82 2.48
N THR A 89 3.92 -12.71 1.52
CA THR A 89 2.89 -13.30 0.66
C THR A 89 1.96 -14.26 1.41
N GLU A 90 2.49 -15.07 2.33
CA GLU A 90 1.67 -15.97 3.15
C GLU A 90 0.76 -15.19 4.11
N LEU A 91 1.27 -14.13 4.73
CA LEU A 91 0.47 -13.28 5.62
C LEU A 91 -0.58 -12.46 4.86
N HIS A 92 -0.19 -11.87 3.72
CA HIS A 92 -1.06 -10.95 3.01
C HIS A 92 -1.94 -11.65 1.96
N HIS A 93 -1.34 -12.30 0.97
CA HIS A 93 -2.13 -12.96 -0.05
C HIS A 93 -2.91 -14.15 0.51
N LYS A 94 -2.30 -15.07 1.26
CA LYS A 94 -3.03 -16.25 1.77
C LYS A 94 -3.91 -15.89 2.96
N ALA A 95 -3.32 -15.46 4.08
CA ALA A 95 -4.07 -15.30 5.32
C ALA A 95 -5.05 -14.12 5.26
N HIS A 96 -4.61 -12.95 4.82
CA HIS A 96 -5.47 -11.76 4.76
C HIS A 96 -6.56 -11.89 3.68
N HIS A 97 -6.22 -12.07 2.41
CA HIS A 97 -7.21 -12.08 1.31
C HIS A 97 -8.07 -13.35 1.20
N TRP A 98 -7.57 -14.52 1.61
CA TRP A 98 -8.25 -15.80 1.35
C TRP A 98 -8.72 -16.55 2.60
N VAL A 99 -8.34 -16.11 3.80
CA VAL A 99 -8.79 -16.75 5.05
C VAL A 99 -9.59 -15.78 5.91
N HIS A 100 -9.04 -14.61 6.23
CA HIS A 100 -9.63 -13.71 7.23
C HIS A 100 -10.52 -12.63 6.63
N HIS A 101 -10.19 -12.14 5.43
CA HIS A 101 -10.90 -11.06 4.76
C HIS A 101 -11.19 -11.43 3.31
N THR A 102 -11.99 -12.48 3.08
CA THR A 102 -12.37 -12.88 1.71
C THR A 102 -13.34 -11.87 1.09
N PRO A 103 -13.55 -11.86 -0.23
CA PRO A 103 -14.56 -11.00 -0.85
C PRO A 103 -15.98 -11.16 -0.27
N THR A 104 -16.31 -12.34 0.26
CA THR A 104 -17.60 -12.63 0.90
C THR A 104 -17.62 -12.34 2.40
N ARG A 105 -16.44 -12.19 3.02
CA ARG A 105 -16.25 -11.82 4.43
C ARG A 105 -15.24 -10.68 4.51
N TYR A 106 -15.55 -9.59 3.81
CA TYR A 106 -14.61 -8.49 3.62
C TYR A 106 -14.34 -7.75 4.92
N VAL A 107 -15.33 -7.70 5.82
CA VAL A 107 -15.24 -7.06 7.12
C VAL A 107 -15.33 -8.08 8.25
N ASN A 108 -14.75 -7.74 9.39
CA ASN A 108 -14.88 -8.49 10.63
C ASN A 108 -15.76 -7.71 11.62
N PRO A 109 -16.82 -8.33 12.20
CA PRO A 109 -17.66 -7.70 13.22
C PRO A 109 -16.94 -7.45 14.55
N GLU A 110 -15.82 -8.13 14.82
CA GLU A 110 -15.07 -7.93 16.05
C GLU A 110 -14.35 -6.57 16.05
N ALA A 111 -14.64 -5.73 17.06
CA ALA A 111 -13.96 -4.44 17.22
C ALA A 111 -12.46 -4.58 17.57
N ALA A 112 -12.05 -5.74 18.10
CA ALA A 112 -10.65 -6.00 18.46
C ALA A 112 -9.86 -6.42 17.21
N ILE A 113 -9.01 -5.53 16.71
CA ILE A 113 -8.13 -5.83 15.57
C ILE A 113 -7.20 -6.99 15.97
N ASN A 114 -7.37 -8.14 15.30
CA ASN A 114 -6.45 -9.27 15.41
C ASN A 114 -5.83 -9.56 14.05
N ARG A 115 -4.54 -9.92 14.05
CA ARG A 115 -3.74 -10.02 12.83
C ARG A 115 -3.13 -11.41 12.70
N PRO A 116 -2.95 -11.90 11.46
CA PRO A 116 -2.14 -13.09 11.22
C PRO A 116 -0.71 -12.89 11.79
N SER A 117 -0.25 -13.86 12.57
CA SER A 117 0.99 -13.73 13.35
C SER A 117 2.22 -14.00 12.48
N VAL A 118 3.20 -13.08 12.52
CA VAL A 118 4.49 -13.32 11.86
C VAL A 118 5.29 -14.44 12.53
N PHE A 119 4.96 -14.78 13.78
CA PHE A 119 5.66 -15.80 14.58
C PHE A 119 5.02 -17.19 14.51
N ALA A 120 3.77 -17.29 14.07
CA ALA A 120 3.10 -18.58 13.93
C ALA A 120 3.74 -19.44 12.84
N ILE A 121 3.69 -20.77 12.97
CA ILE A 121 4.19 -21.68 11.93
C ILE A 121 3.27 -21.59 10.72
N ASP A 122 1.96 -21.75 10.91
CA ASP A 122 0.98 -21.41 9.88
C ASP A 122 0.67 -19.91 9.95
N LYS A 123 0.98 -19.19 8.87
CA LYS A 123 0.74 -17.75 8.77
C LYS A 123 -0.73 -17.38 8.73
N THR A 124 -1.65 -18.34 8.68
CA THR A 124 -3.09 -18.07 8.85
C THR A 124 -3.51 -17.97 10.31
N GLU A 125 -2.69 -18.38 11.27
CA GLU A 125 -3.03 -18.26 12.68
C GLU A 125 -2.95 -16.80 13.15
N LEU A 126 -3.98 -16.37 13.89
CA LEU A 126 -4.03 -15.04 14.47
C LEU A 126 -3.11 -14.92 15.69
N CYS A 127 -2.73 -13.70 16.05
CA CYS A 127 -1.94 -13.42 17.25
C CYS A 127 -2.70 -13.85 18.52
N GLN A 128 -2.02 -14.61 19.38
CA GLN A 128 -2.59 -15.15 20.61
C GLN A 128 -2.42 -14.21 21.82
N THR A 129 -1.50 -13.26 21.74
CA THR A 129 -1.16 -12.35 22.85
C THR A 129 -1.04 -10.90 22.39
N THR A 130 -1.19 -9.96 23.30
CA THR A 130 -0.97 -8.53 23.02
C THR A 130 0.45 -8.26 22.52
N LEU A 131 1.45 -8.93 23.11
CA LEU A 131 2.84 -8.78 22.69
C LEU A 131 3.06 -9.23 21.24
N THR A 132 2.56 -10.41 20.86
CA THR A 132 2.70 -10.91 19.47
C THR A 132 1.98 -10.01 18.47
N ARG A 133 0.86 -9.39 18.86
CA ARG A 133 0.13 -8.40 18.06
C ARG A 133 0.93 -7.12 17.84
N ILE A 134 1.55 -6.58 18.90
CA ILE A 134 2.40 -5.38 18.83
C ILE A 134 3.60 -5.65 17.94
N LEU A 135 4.30 -6.78 18.15
CA LEU A 135 5.47 -7.15 17.38
C LEU A 135 5.13 -7.43 15.91
N THR A 136 4.00 -8.10 15.64
CA THR A 136 3.48 -8.28 14.27
C THR A 136 3.19 -6.93 13.61
N THR A 137 2.56 -6.00 14.32
CA THR A 137 2.29 -4.65 13.79
C THR A 137 3.58 -3.90 13.51
N ALA A 138 4.54 -3.93 14.44
CA ALA A 138 5.86 -3.34 14.26
C ALA A 138 6.62 -3.96 13.08
N SER A 139 6.47 -5.27 12.84
CA SER A 139 7.12 -5.96 11.73
C SER A 139 6.61 -5.49 10.36
N HIS A 140 5.33 -5.10 10.24
CA HIS A 140 4.81 -4.48 9.02
C HIS A 140 5.49 -3.13 8.76
N ALA A 141 5.62 -2.29 9.79
CA ALA A 141 6.32 -1.01 9.68
C ALA A 141 7.82 -1.20 9.37
N ALA A 142 8.46 -2.19 10.00
CA ALA A 142 9.85 -2.54 9.75
C ALA A 142 10.05 -3.06 8.31
N PHE A 143 9.12 -3.87 7.78
CA PHE A 143 9.18 -4.39 6.42
C PHE A 143 9.18 -3.28 5.38
N TYR A 144 8.25 -2.31 5.49
CA TYR A 144 8.26 -1.14 4.60
C TYR A 144 9.49 -0.26 4.80
N THR A 145 9.90 -0.03 6.05
CA THR A 145 11.12 0.75 6.36
C THR A 145 12.37 0.12 5.75
N LEU A 146 12.51 -1.21 5.80
CA LEU A 146 13.64 -1.93 5.22
C LEU A 146 13.76 -1.71 3.71
N LEU A 147 12.62 -1.56 3.02
CA LEU A 147 12.56 -1.37 1.57
C LEU A 147 12.71 0.11 1.17
N THR A 148 12.28 1.05 2.01
CA THR A 148 12.36 2.49 1.73
C THR A 148 13.66 3.13 2.21
N ALA A 149 14.27 2.64 3.29
CA ALA A 149 15.48 3.22 3.88
C ALA A 149 16.67 3.29 2.91
N PRO A 150 16.96 2.27 2.07
CA PRO A 150 18.03 2.37 1.08
C PRO A 150 17.79 3.51 0.07
N ILE A 151 16.54 3.74 -0.32
CA ILE A 151 16.17 4.83 -1.23
C ILE A 151 16.44 6.18 -0.55
N ILE A 152 15.97 6.35 0.69
CA ILE A 152 16.20 7.58 1.46
C ILE A 152 17.70 7.83 1.68
N LEU A 153 18.49 6.77 1.93
CA LEU A 153 19.95 6.88 2.08
C LEU A 153 20.63 7.35 0.80
N ILE A 154 20.27 6.78 -0.36
CA ILE A 154 20.78 7.23 -1.65
C ILE A 154 20.44 8.71 -1.88
N VAL A 155 19.20 9.09 -1.58
CA VAL A 155 18.73 10.47 -1.72
C VAL A 155 19.47 11.42 -0.75
N TRP A 156 19.80 10.96 0.46
CA TRP A 156 20.64 11.71 1.39
C TRP A 156 22.04 11.94 0.81
N VAL A 157 22.68 10.90 0.25
CA VAL A 157 24.01 11.03 -0.38
C VAL A 157 23.99 12.02 -1.55
N VAL A 158 22.91 12.04 -2.34
CA VAL A 158 22.78 12.95 -3.50
C VAL A 158 22.51 14.40 -3.09
N THR A 159 21.70 14.62 -2.06
CA THR A 159 21.21 15.95 -1.70
C THR A 159 22.03 16.61 -0.59
N ALA A 160 22.47 15.82 0.39
CA ALA A 160 23.06 16.28 1.66
C ALA A 160 22.24 17.37 2.38
N ASN A 161 20.92 17.41 2.15
CA ASN A 161 20.04 18.44 2.70
C ASN A 161 19.19 17.84 3.83
N ILE A 162 19.44 18.29 5.06
CA ILE A 162 18.79 17.76 6.27
C ILE A 162 17.27 17.98 6.29
N TRP A 163 16.78 19.12 5.81
CA TRP A 163 15.36 19.44 5.83
C TRP A 163 14.58 18.65 4.78
N PHE A 164 15.18 18.47 3.61
CA PHE A 164 14.65 17.59 2.58
C PHE A 164 14.56 16.15 3.07
N ILE A 165 15.61 15.63 3.70
CA ILE A 165 15.64 14.23 4.16
C ILE A 165 14.78 14.00 5.40
N ALA A 166 14.79 14.93 6.36
CA ALA A 166 13.91 14.85 7.52
C ALA A 166 12.43 14.83 7.10
N SER A 167 12.03 15.70 6.16
CA SER A 167 10.66 15.71 5.64
C SER A 167 10.32 14.44 4.85
N MET A 168 11.25 13.85 4.09
CA MET A 168 11.06 12.54 3.47
C MET A 168 10.84 11.42 4.49
N VAL A 169 11.67 11.36 5.55
CA VAL A 169 11.57 10.36 6.62
C VAL A 169 10.24 10.49 7.35
N VAL A 170 9.85 11.72 7.73
CA VAL A 170 8.56 12.00 8.38
C VAL A 170 7.40 11.60 7.47
N SER A 171 7.45 11.95 6.18
CA SER A 171 6.41 11.58 5.21
C SER A 171 6.29 10.06 5.06
N ALA A 172 7.41 9.35 4.93
CA ALA A 172 7.42 7.89 4.86
C ALA A 172 6.83 7.25 6.12
N ALA A 173 7.20 7.74 7.31
CA ALA A 173 6.64 7.26 8.58
C ALA A 173 5.12 7.50 8.66
N VAL A 174 4.65 8.68 8.23
CA VAL A 174 3.21 8.99 8.15
C VAL A 174 2.50 8.07 7.17
N PHE A 175 3.05 7.84 5.97
CA PHE A 175 2.43 6.93 5.00
C PHE A 175 2.39 5.48 5.49
N ILE A 176 3.44 4.97 6.13
CA ILE A 176 3.44 3.63 6.73
C ILE A 176 2.39 3.54 7.84
N TYR A 177 2.32 4.55 8.71
CA TYR A 177 1.30 4.60 9.77
C TYR A 177 -0.11 4.60 9.18
N LEU A 178 -0.39 5.47 8.21
CA LEU A 178 -1.69 5.57 7.55
C LEU A 178 -2.04 4.29 6.80
N PHE A 179 -1.11 3.69 6.06
CA PHE A 179 -1.32 2.40 5.38
C PHE A 179 -1.83 1.35 6.37
N ILE A 180 -1.14 1.20 7.51
CA ILE A 180 -1.51 0.22 8.52
C ILE A 180 -2.87 0.54 9.16
N ARG A 181 -3.11 1.80 9.54
CA ARG A 181 -4.32 2.19 10.31
C ARG A 181 -5.56 2.30 9.46
N VAL A 182 -5.45 2.80 8.23
CA VAL A 182 -6.57 2.85 7.29
C VAL A 182 -6.94 1.43 6.87
N HIS A 183 -5.96 0.56 6.63
CA HIS A 183 -6.21 -0.84 6.26
C HIS A 183 -6.93 -1.60 7.39
N ASP A 184 -6.52 -1.41 8.64
CA ASP A 184 -7.24 -1.98 9.79
C ASP A 184 -8.71 -1.54 9.82
N ALA A 185 -8.96 -0.24 9.64
CA ALA A 185 -10.29 0.35 9.71
C ALA A 185 -11.21 -0.04 8.55
N VAL A 186 -10.63 -0.30 7.38
CA VAL A 186 -11.36 -0.86 6.23
C VAL A 186 -11.95 -2.23 6.60
N HIS A 187 -11.18 -3.07 7.29
CA HIS A 187 -11.61 -4.41 7.64
C HIS A 187 -12.36 -4.52 8.99
N HIS A 188 -12.19 -3.56 9.89
CA HIS A 188 -12.82 -3.52 11.21
C HIS A 188 -13.61 -2.20 11.34
N PRO A 189 -14.87 -2.14 10.86
CA PRO A 189 -15.66 -0.91 10.94
C PRO A 189 -15.85 -0.40 12.37
N GLY A 190 -15.89 0.93 12.53
CA GLY A 190 -16.13 1.59 13.81
C GLY A 190 -14.91 1.77 14.69
N VAL A 191 -13.72 1.31 14.27
CA VAL A 191 -12.49 1.40 15.08
C VAL A 191 -11.70 2.69 14.82
N SER A 192 -12.06 3.48 13.81
CA SER A 192 -11.28 4.65 13.41
C SER A 192 -12.12 5.89 13.10
N TRP A 193 -11.65 7.04 13.59
CA TRP A 193 -12.22 8.34 13.25
C TRP A 193 -12.05 8.71 11.77
N LEU A 194 -11.12 8.06 11.06
CA LEU A 194 -10.85 8.29 9.64
C LEU A 194 -12.05 7.92 8.75
N GLU A 195 -12.93 7.04 9.22
CA GLU A 195 -14.17 6.63 8.54
C GLU A 195 -15.14 7.81 8.29
N ARG A 196 -14.93 8.96 8.93
CA ARG A 196 -15.74 10.18 8.71
C ARG A 196 -15.41 10.89 7.39
N PHE A 197 -14.26 10.60 6.78
CA PHE A 197 -13.81 11.30 5.58
C PHE A 197 -14.20 10.58 4.30
N LYS A 198 -14.57 11.36 3.27
CA LYS A 198 -14.96 10.80 1.96
C LYS A 198 -13.83 10.02 1.28
N TRP A 199 -12.57 10.44 1.46
CA TRP A 199 -11.42 9.76 0.89
C TRP A 199 -11.23 8.35 1.46
N PHE A 200 -11.60 8.11 2.73
CA PHE A 200 -11.56 6.78 3.34
C PHE A 200 -12.46 5.82 2.57
N TRP A 201 -13.70 6.23 2.29
CA TRP A 201 -14.67 5.40 1.57
C TRP A 201 -14.32 5.16 0.11
N PHE A 202 -13.55 6.07 -0.50
CA PHE A 202 -12.95 5.81 -1.79
C PHE A 202 -11.90 4.69 -1.70
N LEU A 203 -10.98 4.77 -0.73
CA LEU A 203 -9.95 3.74 -0.51
C LEU A 203 -10.54 2.38 -0.14
N ASP A 204 -11.61 2.38 0.66
CA ASP A 204 -12.33 1.16 1.04
C ASP A 204 -12.92 0.44 -0.19
N ARG A 205 -13.67 1.16 -1.04
CA ARG A 205 -14.19 0.60 -2.31
C ARG A 205 -13.08 0.16 -3.25
N HIS A 206 -12.01 0.94 -3.33
CA HIS A 206 -10.83 0.63 -4.14
C HIS A 206 -10.19 -0.69 -3.67
N HIS A 207 -10.00 -0.86 -2.36
CA HIS A 207 -9.46 -2.06 -1.75
C HIS A 207 -10.39 -3.26 -1.87
N TYR A 208 -11.70 -3.08 -1.80
CA TYR A 208 -12.66 -4.17 -2.03
C TYR A 208 -12.49 -4.82 -3.40
N ILE A 209 -12.30 -4.02 -4.46
CA ILE A 209 -12.03 -4.54 -5.80
C ILE A 209 -10.70 -5.31 -5.81
N HIS A 210 -9.69 -4.83 -5.08
CA HIS A 210 -8.41 -5.53 -4.93
C HIS A 210 -8.56 -6.90 -4.23
N HIS A 211 -9.48 -7.05 -3.29
CA HIS A 211 -9.81 -8.35 -2.67
C HIS A 211 -10.41 -9.36 -3.65
N ILE A 212 -11.15 -8.89 -4.65
CA ILE A 212 -11.72 -9.71 -5.72
C ILE A 212 -10.66 -10.06 -6.78
N ASP A 213 -9.87 -9.06 -7.18
CA ASP A 213 -8.81 -9.19 -8.17
C ASP A 213 -7.50 -8.61 -7.64
N ASN A 214 -6.66 -9.49 -7.08
CA ASN A 214 -5.38 -9.10 -6.49
C ASN A 214 -4.36 -8.55 -7.51
N ASP A 215 -4.67 -8.55 -8.81
CA ASP A 215 -3.87 -7.89 -9.85
C ASP A 215 -4.29 -6.43 -10.12
N ALA A 216 -5.43 -5.99 -9.59
CA ALA A 216 -5.94 -4.62 -9.65
C ALA A 216 -5.73 -3.89 -8.32
N ASN A 217 -5.78 -2.56 -8.35
CA ASN A 217 -5.87 -1.71 -7.15
C ASN A 217 -4.80 -2.06 -6.09
N THR A 218 -3.57 -2.25 -6.55
CA THR A 218 -2.44 -2.69 -5.73
C THR A 218 -1.80 -1.58 -4.93
N ASN A 219 -2.12 -0.30 -5.15
CA ASN A 219 -1.87 0.75 -4.18
C ASN A 219 -3.06 0.87 -3.27
N PHE A 220 -2.92 0.53 -2.00
CA PHE A 220 -3.99 0.70 -1.05
C PHE A 220 -4.19 2.17 -0.63
N LEU A 221 -3.12 2.87 -0.24
CA LEU A 221 -3.16 4.22 0.31
C LEU A 221 -2.98 5.29 -0.78
N LEU A 222 -2.12 5.04 -1.78
CA LEU A 222 -1.74 6.01 -2.82
C LEU A 222 -2.14 5.53 -4.24
N PRO A 223 -3.44 5.59 -4.61
CA PRO A 223 -3.98 5.05 -5.87
C PRO A 223 -3.35 5.60 -7.17
N LEU A 224 -2.53 6.65 -7.07
CA LEU A 224 -1.78 7.21 -8.20
C LEU A 224 -0.92 6.14 -8.89
N GLY A 225 -0.37 5.18 -8.16
CA GLY A 225 0.48 4.15 -8.76
C GLY A 225 -0.35 3.21 -9.64
N ASP A 226 -1.55 2.84 -9.19
CA ASP A 226 -2.49 2.08 -10.01
C ASP A 226 -2.96 2.86 -11.24
N LEU A 227 -3.16 4.18 -11.13
CA LEU A 227 -3.50 5.01 -12.29
C LEU A 227 -2.37 4.97 -13.32
N LEU A 228 -1.13 5.21 -12.88
CA LEU A 228 0.04 5.23 -13.75
C LEU A 228 0.33 3.85 -14.36
N MET A 229 0.22 2.80 -13.57
CA MET A 229 0.42 1.41 -13.98
C MET A 229 -0.78 0.84 -14.76
N GLY A 230 -1.94 1.49 -14.71
CA GLY A 230 -3.16 1.00 -15.38
C GLY A 230 -3.77 -0.22 -14.72
N THR A 231 -3.54 -0.35 -13.42
CA THR A 231 -4.19 -1.34 -12.55
C THR A 231 -5.35 -0.72 -11.77
N LEU A 232 -5.64 0.58 -11.96
CA LEU A 232 -6.75 1.26 -11.31
C LEU A 232 -8.08 0.81 -11.90
N ARG A 233 -8.94 0.30 -11.03
CA ARG A 233 -10.32 -0.08 -11.30
C ARG A 233 -11.23 0.63 -10.31
N LEU A 234 -12.31 1.20 -10.84
CA LEU A 234 -13.32 1.90 -10.03
C LEU A 234 -14.58 1.04 -9.84
N GLU A 235 -14.76 0.02 -10.67
CA GLU A 235 -15.95 -0.83 -10.70
C GLU A 235 -15.59 -2.30 -10.93
N LEU A 236 -16.49 -3.17 -10.48
CA LEU A 236 -16.47 -4.60 -10.79
C LEU A 236 -17.02 -4.85 -12.19
N THR A 237 -16.46 -5.84 -12.89
CA THR A 237 -17.03 -6.34 -14.13
C THR A 237 -18.37 -7.03 -13.87
N VAL A 238 -19.20 -7.18 -14.90
CA VAL A 238 -20.49 -7.90 -14.79
C VAL A 238 -20.29 -9.32 -14.23
N GLU A 239 -19.26 -10.03 -14.70
CA GLU A 239 -18.95 -11.39 -14.24
C GLU A 239 -18.53 -11.43 -12.76
N GLU A 240 -17.80 -10.44 -12.28
CA GLU A 240 -17.44 -10.35 -10.86
C GLU A 240 -18.64 -9.97 -9.99
N GLN A 241 -19.55 -9.13 -10.47
CA GLN A 241 -20.80 -8.80 -9.78
C GLN A 241 -21.75 -9.99 -9.68
N GLU A 242 -21.74 -10.88 -10.68
CA GLU A 242 -22.50 -12.15 -10.63
C GLU A 242 -21.90 -13.15 -9.64
N LYS A 243 -20.58 -13.07 -9.40
CA LYS A 243 -19.85 -14.05 -8.57
C LYS A 243 -19.67 -13.62 -7.11
N TRP A 244 -19.48 -12.33 -6.87
CA TRP A 244 -19.12 -11.77 -5.58
C TRP A 244 -20.16 -10.77 -5.11
N PRO A 245 -20.35 -10.60 -3.79
CA PRO A 245 -21.32 -9.65 -3.28
C PRO A 245 -21.02 -8.22 -3.76
N HIS A 246 -22.03 -7.38 -3.84
CA HIS A 246 -21.78 -5.96 -4.05
C HIS A 246 -21.05 -5.37 -2.85
N TYR A 247 -20.24 -4.33 -3.06
CA TYR A 247 -19.49 -3.65 -1.99
C TYR A 247 -20.37 -3.32 -0.76
N THR A 248 -21.58 -2.81 -0.98
CA THR A 248 -22.52 -2.46 0.10
C THR A 248 -23.00 -3.66 0.89
N GLU A 249 -23.03 -4.84 0.30
CA GLU A 249 -23.38 -6.10 0.96
C GLU A 249 -22.16 -6.68 1.68
N ALA A 250 -21.01 -6.73 1.01
CA ALA A 250 -19.76 -7.21 1.60
C ALA A 250 -19.31 -6.43 2.84
N ARG A 251 -19.73 -5.16 2.94
CA ARG A 251 -19.45 -4.27 4.08
C ARG A 251 -20.44 -4.43 5.23
N ARG A 252 -21.60 -5.07 5.03
CA ARG A 252 -22.55 -5.32 6.12
C ARG A 252 -21.90 -6.28 7.10
N LEU A 253 -22.01 -5.97 8.39
CA LEU A 253 -21.68 -6.94 9.43
C LEU A 253 -22.72 -8.05 9.33
N SER A 254 -22.28 -9.27 9.06
CA SER A 254 -23.12 -10.46 9.17
C SER A 254 -23.50 -10.64 10.65
N ASP A 255 -24.80 -10.82 10.91
CA ASP A 255 -25.33 -11.16 12.25
C ASP A 255 -24.77 -12.48 12.78
#